data_AF-A0A7C7YJB1-F1
#
_entry.id   AF-A0A7C7YJB1-F1
#
_cell.length_a   1.000
_cell.length_b   1.000
_cell.length_c   1.000
_cell.angle_alpha   90.00
_cell.angle_beta   90.00
_cell.angle_gamma   90.00
#
_symmetry.space_group_name_H-M   'P 1'
#
loop_
_entity.id
_entity.type
_entity.pdbx_description
1 polymer ?
#
loop_
_entity_poly.entity_id
_entity_poly.type
_entity_poly.pdbx_seq_one_letter_code
_entity_poly.pdbx_strand_id
1 'polypeptide(L)'
;MKLAEKDYALARSEMRTLSNEEQVAAICEAPIAMRGALLELAEAPEELIPLFPEAELCFTCKQVGVSDASWILDYATTDQILACIDLDAWSGLSPAMGKLDGWIAALAEAGEESLLRASQAMDPEMIALYLRNLADVELKPAGDEDWQPPEGGQTFEGQFYLIARRPNDDLAPLLRLLHVLFQKDYWLYFRMMHSVREEAESEITDWALRWRTNRLEDLGFPSWDRSMGIYGHLRPERLADLAPEPIATEQNAWNLPVWITSLPAAVDHQHAIFRAVVDLDAEERTRFFYAFLSLANRIAVADRRDLGDSETLPDTMEKAASITSLGLEFIAQENRTTTADVLRRTDLSRLFRVGVNLQPEGVRPSFSEADEDQAAEPEAPTP
;
A
#
# COMPACT_ATOMS: atom_id res chain seq x y z
N MET A 1 -25.40 -4.67 -5.77
CA MET A 1 -25.66 -3.21 -5.85
C MET A 1 -25.67 -2.60 -7.26
N LYS A 2 -25.98 -3.33 -8.35
CA LYS A 2 -26.11 -2.75 -9.72
C LYS A 2 -27.23 -1.70 -9.89
N LEU A 3 -28.03 -1.45 -8.85
CA LEU A 3 -29.16 -0.51 -8.82
C LEU A 3 -28.85 0.80 -8.08
N ALA A 4 -27.69 0.93 -7.43
CA ALA A 4 -27.31 2.15 -6.70
C ALA A 4 -27.13 3.37 -7.63
N GLU A 5 -26.98 3.18 -8.94
CA GLU A 5 -26.94 4.29 -9.91
C GLU A 5 -28.29 4.97 -10.14
N LYS A 6 -29.41 4.38 -9.71
CA LYS A 6 -30.76 4.86 -10.09
C LYS A 6 -31.76 5.03 -8.95
N ASP A 7 -31.56 4.41 -7.78
CA ASP A 7 -32.45 4.57 -6.64
C ASP A 7 -31.71 4.42 -5.29
N TYR A 8 -31.29 5.56 -4.74
CA TYR A 8 -30.63 5.66 -3.44
C TYR A 8 -31.51 5.18 -2.27
N ALA A 9 -32.84 5.30 -2.38
CA ALA A 9 -33.76 4.86 -1.33
C ALA A 9 -33.86 3.33 -1.31
N LEU A 10 -33.89 2.70 -2.49
CA LEU A 10 -33.85 1.24 -2.61
C LEU A 10 -32.51 0.69 -2.10
N ALA A 11 -31.38 1.27 -2.52
CA ALA A 11 -30.04 0.84 -2.07
C ALA A 11 -29.92 0.90 -0.53
N ARG A 12 -30.41 1.98 0.08
CA ARG A 12 -30.46 2.12 1.54
C ARG A 12 -31.33 1.05 2.20
N SER A 13 -32.49 0.75 1.63
CA SER A 13 -33.38 -0.28 2.17
C SER A 13 -32.80 -1.69 2.06
N GLU A 14 -32.05 -1.99 0.98
CA GLU A 14 -31.36 -3.26 0.81
C GLU A 14 -30.20 -3.40 1.81
N MET A 15 -29.37 -2.36 1.98
CA MET A 15 -28.26 -2.37 2.93
C MET A 15 -28.71 -2.62 4.37
N ARG A 16 -29.84 -2.03 4.79
CA ARG A 16 -30.42 -2.25 6.13
C ARG A 16 -30.77 -3.71 6.45
N THR A 17 -30.93 -4.55 5.44
CA THR A 17 -31.25 -5.97 5.65
C THR A 17 -30.02 -6.86 5.80
N LEU A 18 -28.83 -6.33 5.54
CA LEU A 18 -27.55 -7.02 5.55
C LEU A 18 -26.82 -6.84 6.89
N SER A 19 -26.01 -7.81 7.29
CA SER A 19 -25.06 -7.63 8.41
C SER A 19 -24.01 -6.56 8.08
N ASN A 20 -23.29 -6.06 9.09
CA ASN A 20 -22.24 -5.07 8.86
C ASN A 20 -21.14 -5.61 7.91
N GLU A 21 -20.76 -6.88 8.05
CA GLU A 21 -19.80 -7.54 7.17
C GLU A 21 -20.33 -7.68 5.73
N GLU A 22 -21.61 -8.02 5.57
CA GLU A 22 -22.26 -8.10 4.26
C GLU A 22 -22.39 -6.72 3.59
N GLN A 23 -22.63 -5.66 4.38
CA GLN A 23 -22.63 -4.28 3.88
C GLN A 23 -21.24 -3.86 3.41
N VAL A 24 -20.19 -4.12 4.20
CA VAL A 24 -18.79 -3.82 3.82
C VAL A 24 -18.41 -4.57 2.54
N ALA A 25 -18.76 -5.85 2.46
CA ALA A 25 -18.55 -6.66 1.25
C ALA A 25 -19.22 -6.01 0.02
N ALA A 26 -20.50 -5.64 0.16
CA ALA A 26 -21.25 -5.03 -0.93
C ALA A 26 -20.67 -3.67 -1.36
N ILE A 27 -20.15 -2.87 -0.43
CA ILE A 27 -19.47 -1.61 -0.74
C ILE A 27 -18.13 -1.87 -1.44
N CYS A 28 -17.32 -2.81 -0.96
CA CYS A 28 -16.03 -3.14 -1.58
C CYS A 28 -16.19 -3.74 -2.98
N GLU A 29 -17.27 -4.49 -3.24
CA GLU A 29 -17.59 -5.00 -4.59
C GLU A 29 -18.13 -3.93 -5.55
N ALA A 30 -18.60 -2.80 -5.03
CA ALA A 30 -19.09 -1.71 -5.87
C ALA A 30 -17.94 -1.02 -6.61
N PRO A 31 -18.21 -0.41 -7.79
CA PRO A 31 -17.22 0.43 -8.46
C PRO A 31 -16.65 1.47 -7.51
N ILE A 32 -15.33 1.69 -7.58
CA ILE A 32 -14.61 2.54 -6.62
C ILE A 32 -15.28 3.92 -6.48
N ALA A 33 -15.69 4.52 -7.60
CA ALA A 33 -16.37 5.81 -7.68
C ALA A 33 -17.69 5.90 -6.88
N MET A 34 -18.30 4.76 -6.54
CA MET A 34 -19.55 4.71 -5.78
C MET A 34 -19.33 4.50 -4.28
N ARG A 35 -18.16 4.03 -3.84
CA ARG A 35 -17.97 3.55 -2.47
C ARG A 35 -18.18 4.62 -1.41
N GLY A 36 -17.65 5.83 -1.60
CA GLY A 36 -17.88 6.96 -0.70
C GLY A 36 -19.36 7.28 -0.57
N ALA A 37 -20.07 7.39 -1.69
CA ALA A 37 -21.52 7.63 -1.70
C ALA A 37 -22.31 6.50 -1.03
N LEU A 38 -21.92 5.24 -1.20
CA LEU A 38 -22.56 4.11 -0.53
C LEU A 38 -22.33 4.12 0.99
N LEU A 39 -21.13 4.50 1.42
CA LEU A 39 -20.79 4.64 2.82
C LEU A 39 -21.60 5.77 3.48
N GLU A 40 -21.78 6.90 2.81
CA GLU A 40 -22.63 8.01 3.28
C GLU A 40 -24.13 7.63 3.42
N LEU A 41 -24.60 6.64 2.65
CA LEU A 41 -25.99 6.16 2.74
C LEU A 41 -26.22 5.20 3.91
N ALA A 42 -25.15 4.55 4.39
CA ALA A 42 -25.21 3.63 5.51
C ALA A 42 -25.79 4.32 6.74
N GLU A 43 -26.51 3.57 7.58
CA GLU A 43 -27.11 4.17 8.78
C GLU A 43 -26.09 4.46 9.88
N ALA A 44 -25.07 3.61 9.96
CA ALA A 44 -24.00 3.68 10.94
C ALA A 44 -22.64 3.44 10.24
N PRO A 45 -22.18 4.35 9.38
CA PRO A 45 -20.89 4.21 8.70
C PRO A 45 -19.72 4.02 9.69
N GLU A 46 -19.82 4.58 10.89
CA GLU A 46 -18.86 4.40 11.99
C GLU A 46 -18.70 2.95 12.45
N GLU A 47 -19.71 2.10 12.26
CA GLU A 47 -19.63 0.66 12.55
C GLU A 47 -19.07 -0.14 11.37
N LEU A 48 -19.15 0.41 10.15
CA LEU A 48 -18.68 -0.25 8.93
C LEU A 48 -17.22 0.06 8.64
N ILE A 49 -16.79 1.31 8.81
CA ILE A 49 -15.43 1.77 8.51
C ILE A 49 -14.37 0.88 9.17
N PRO A 50 -14.45 0.54 10.47
CA PRO A 50 -13.44 -0.33 11.11
C PRO A 50 -13.35 -1.74 10.55
N LEU A 51 -14.36 -2.19 9.79
CA LEU A 51 -14.43 -3.52 9.19
C LEU A 51 -13.91 -3.54 7.75
N PHE A 52 -13.63 -2.38 7.15
CA PHE A 52 -13.02 -2.34 5.82
C PHE A 52 -11.63 -2.99 5.85
N PRO A 53 -11.29 -3.80 4.83
CA PRO A 53 -9.90 -4.16 4.60
C PRO A 53 -9.06 -2.90 4.39
N GLU A 54 -7.82 -2.93 4.84
CA GLU A 54 -6.98 -1.75 4.97
C GLU A 54 -6.70 -1.08 3.61
N ALA A 55 -6.41 -1.90 2.59
CA ALA A 55 -6.22 -1.41 1.22
C ALA A 55 -7.51 -0.82 0.62
N GLU A 56 -8.66 -1.44 0.89
CA GLU A 56 -9.95 -0.97 0.37
C GLU A 56 -10.36 0.38 0.99
N LEU A 57 -10.03 0.61 2.27
CA LEU A 57 -10.19 1.91 2.90
C LEU A 57 -9.31 2.96 2.22
N CYS A 58 -8.03 2.65 1.98
CA CYS A 58 -7.10 3.56 1.29
C CYS A 58 -7.64 3.99 -0.07
N PHE A 59 -8.09 3.02 -0.90
CA PHE A 59 -8.68 3.32 -2.20
C PHE A 59 -9.93 4.18 -2.09
N THR A 60 -10.79 3.90 -1.11
CA THR A 60 -12.02 4.66 -0.88
C THR A 60 -11.72 6.12 -0.49
N CYS A 61 -10.78 6.34 0.44
CA CYS A 61 -10.32 7.67 0.82
C CYS A 61 -9.72 8.43 -0.36
N LYS A 62 -8.87 7.78 -1.17
CA LYS A 62 -8.29 8.41 -2.38
C LYS A 62 -9.33 8.78 -3.41
N GLN A 63 -10.36 7.95 -3.58
CA GLN A 63 -11.45 8.21 -4.51
C GLN A 63 -12.37 9.36 -4.06
N VAL A 64 -12.62 9.47 -2.75
CA VAL A 64 -13.31 10.63 -2.16
C VAL A 64 -12.45 11.89 -2.30
N GLY A 65 -11.13 11.72 -2.23
CA GLY A 65 -10.15 12.80 -2.11
C GLY A 65 -9.64 12.83 -0.68
N VAL A 66 -8.32 12.70 -0.49
CA VAL A 66 -7.72 12.60 0.86
C VAL A 66 -8.10 13.78 1.75
N SER A 67 -8.16 14.99 1.18
CA SER A 67 -8.60 16.21 1.89
C SER A 67 -10.03 16.14 2.41
N ASP A 68 -10.91 15.40 1.74
CA ASP A 68 -12.34 15.30 2.06
C ASP A 68 -12.67 14.01 2.82
N ALA A 69 -11.66 13.18 3.13
CA ALA A 69 -11.80 11.88 3.77
C ALA A 69 -11.69 11.93 5.31
N SER A 70 -11.62 13.12 5.92
CA SER A 70 -11.46 13.29 7.37
C SER A 70 -12.54 12.55 8.19
N TRP A 71 -13.78 12.57 7.74
CA TRP A 71 -14.90 11.87 8.38
C TRP A 71 -14.78 10.34 8.31
N ILE A 72 -14.10 9.79 7.30
CA ILE A 72 -13.79 8.35 7.21
C ILE A 72 -12.66 8.03 8.19
N LEU A 73 -11.61 8.85 8.18
CA LEU A 73 -10.43 8.67 9.02
C LEU A 73 -10.73 8.79 10.52
N ASP A 74 -11.77 9.54 10.89
CA ASP A 74 -12.19 9.67 12.29
C ASP A 74 -12.55 8.32 12.91
N TYR A 75 -13.11 7.40 12.12
CA TYR A 75 -13.51 6.05 12.54
C TYR A 75 -12.53 4.95 12.10
N ALA A 76 -11.49 5.29 11.33
CA ALA A 76 -10.51 4.32 10.86
C ALA A 76 -9.66 3.77 12.02
N THR A 77 -9.37 2.47 11.96
CA THR A 77 -8.44 1.81 12.88
C THR A 77 -7.00 2.27 12.63
N THR A 78 -6.10 2.01 13.58
CA THR A 78 -4.68 2.34 13.42
C THR A 78 -4.06 1.62 12.24
N ASP A 79 -4.39 0.34 12.04
CA ASP A 79 -3.82 -0.48 10.96
C ASP A 79 -4.28 0.01 9.59
N GLN A 80 -5.55 0.42 9.48
CA GLN A 80 -6.08 1.07 8.28
C GLN A 80 -5.38 2.40 7.97
N ILE A 81 -5.13 3.23 8.97
CA ILE A 81 -4.42 4.51 8.80
C ILE A 81 -2.97 4.26 8.34
N LEU A 82 -2.27 3.31 8.96
CA LEU A 82 -0.91 2.94 8.57
C LEU A 82 -0.86 2.41 7.14
N ALA A 83 -1.80 1.56 6.75
CA ALA A 83 -1.89 1.08 5.38
C ALA A 83 -2.15 2.20 4.36
N CYS A 84 -3.00 3.19 4.70
CA CYS A 84 -3.21 4.35 3.83
C CYS A 84 -1.88 5.09 3.56
N ILE A 85 -1.10 5.30 4.61
CA ILE A 85 0.21 5.97 4.52
C ILE A 85 1.21 5.09 3.75
N ASP A 86 1.31 3.80 4.05
CA ASP A 86 2.27 2.89 3.41
C ASP A 86 1.97 2.68 1.90
N LEU A 87 0.69 2.63 1.53
CA LEU A 87 0.26 2.41 0.15
C LEU A 87 0.38 3.67 -0.70
N ASP A 88 0.04 4.84 -0.14
CA ASP A 88 -0.07 6.07 -0.94
C ASP A 88 1.07 7.07 -0.72
N ALA A 89 1.55 7.24 0.51
CA ALA A 89 2.49 8.31 0.88
C ALA A 89 3.97 7.99 0.60
N TRP A 90 4.25 7.15 -0.40
CA TRP A 90 5.59 6.71 -0.79
C TRP A 90 5.80 6.77 -2.30
N SER A 91 7.05 7.04 -2.70
CA SER A 91 7.51 6.95 -4.08
C SER A 91 8.78 6.12 -4.10
N GLY A 92 8.69 4.88 -4.61
CA GLY A 92 9.80 3.93 -4.57
C GLY A 92 10.22 3.62 -3.12
N LEU A 93 11.43 4.04 -2.75
CA LEU A 93 12.06 3.76 -1.46
C LEU A 93 12.04 4.96 -0.49
N SER A 94 11.38 6.05 -0.84
CA SER A 94 11.32 7.26 -0.02
C SER A 94 9.89 7.75 0.20
N PRO A 95 9.58 8.37 1.35
CA PRO A 95 8.27 8.96 1.56
C PRO A 95 8.00 10.11 0.57
N ALA A 96 6.79 10.13 0.02
CA ALA A 96 6.31 11.22 -0.82
C ALA A 96 5.71 12.32 0.07
N MET A 97 6.54 13.27 0.52
CA MET A 97 6.19 14.24 1.57
C MET A 97 4.91 15.04 1.29
N GLY A 98 4.64 15.42 0.04
CA GLY A 98 3.40 16.12 -0.31
C GLY A 98 2.14 15.27 -0.10
N LYS A 99 2.21 13.95 -0.33
CA LYS A 99 1.11 13.03 -0.03
C LYS A 99 0.98 12.81 1.47
N LEU A 100 2.11 12.62 2.17
CA LEU A 100 2.12 12.48 3.64
C LEU A 100 1.50 13.70 4.33
N ASP A 101 1.83 14.91 3.87
CA ASP A 101 1.23 16.15 4.35
C ASP A 101 -0.31 16.15 4.20
N GLY A 102 -0.82 15.71 3.05
CA GLY A 102 -2.25 15.57 2.81
C GLY A 102 -2.93 14.61 3.80
N TRP A 103 -2.32 13.46 4.09
CA TRP A 103 -2.84 12.51 5.09
C TRP A 103 -2.80 13.09 6.52
N ILE A 104 -1.72 13.77 6.90
CA ILE A 104 -1.61 14.43 8.22
C ILE A 104 -2.65 15.56 8.32
N ALA A 105 -2.86 16.34 7.26
CA ALA A 105 -3.87 17.40 7.22
C ALA A 105 -5.28 16.85 7.40
N ALA A 106 -5.62 15.76 6.70
CA ALA A 106 -6.92 15.10 6.81
C ALA A 106 -7.16 14.51 8.21
N LEU A 107 -6.15 13.90 8.82
CA LEU A 107 -6.20 13.42 10.21
C LEU A 107 -6.35 14.57 11.21
N ALA A 108 -5.68 15.69 10.97
CA ALA A 108 -5.83 16.88 11.81
C ALA A 108 -7.21 17.53 11.69
N GLU A 109 -7.85 17.43 10.52
CA GLU A 109 -9.23 17.86 10.31
C GLU A 109 -10.25 16.90 10.94
N ALA A 110 -9.97 15.59 10.94
CA ALA A 110 -10.80 14.59 11.62
C ALA A 110 -10.92 14.87 13.13
N GLY A 111 -9.85 15.37 13.74
CA GLY A 111 -9.85 15.89 15.11
C GLY A 111 -8.61 15.50 15.90
N GLU A 112 -8.43 16.11 17.07
CA GLU A 112 -7.22 15.88 17.88
C GLU A 112 -7.07 14.43 18.36
N GLU A 113 -8.17 13.73 18.65
CA GLU A 113 -8.11 12.33 19.08
C GLU A 113 -7.66 11.40 17.95
N SER A 114 -8.17 11.65 16.73
CA SER A 114 -7.81 10.89 15.54
C SER A 114 -6.37 11.20 15.10
N LEU A 115 -5.94 12.46 15.17
CA LEU A 115 -4.54 12.83 14.95
C LEU A 115 -3.59 12.22 15.99
N LEU A 116 -3.95 12.24 17.27
CA LEU A 116 -3.16 11.60 18.32
C LEU A 116 -3.05 10.09 18.08
N ARG A 117 -4.17 9.41 17.87
CA ARG A 117 -4.23 7.97 17.61
C ARG A 117 -3.34 7.59 16.43
N ALA A 118 -3.44 8.32 15.33
CA ALA A 118 -2.59 8.11 14.16
C ALA A 118 -1.11 8.33 14.48
N SER A 119 -0.78 9.42 15.17
CA SER A 119 0.63 9.74 15.52
C SER A 119 1.27 8.70 16.45
N GLN A 120 0.49 8.10 17.36
CA GLN A 120 0.98 7.05 18.26
C GLN A 120 1.15 5.70 17.55
N ALA A 121 0.36 5.44 16.51
CA ALA A 121 0.49 4.25 15.68
C ALA A 121 1.62 4.37 14.65
N MET A 122 1.84 5.58 14.12
CA MET A 122 2.85 5.85 13.10
C MET A 122 4.26 5.61 13.62
N ASP A 123 5.11 5.10 12.73
CA ASP A 123 6.53 4.99 13.02
C ASP A 123 7.08 6.40 13.38
N PRO A 124 7.76 6.56 14.52
CA PRO A 124 8.38 7.82 14.90
C PRO A 124 9.29 8.37 13.80
N GLU A 125 9.92 7.49 13.01
CA GLU A 125 10.76 7.85 11.88
C GLU A 125 9.98 8.57 10.77
N MET A 126 8.73 8.19 10.49
CA MET A 126 7.88 8.88 9.51
C MET A 126 7.51 10.30 9.96
N ILE A 127 7.19 10.47 11.24
CA ILE A 127 6.89 11.79 11.82
C ILE A 127 8.15 12.66 11.82
N ALA A 128 9.32 12.08 12.15
CA ALA A 128 10.59 12.80 12.13
C ALA A 128 10.98 13.26 10.72
N LEU A 129 10.78 12.42 9.70
CA LEU A 129 11.01 12.80 8.30
C LEU A 129 10.04 13.90 7.84
N TYR A 130 8.76 13.80 8.23
CA TYR A 130 7.77 14.84 7.95
C TYR A 130 8.16 16.19 8.57
N LEU A 131 8.52 16.19 9.86
CA LEU A 131 9.00 17.38 10.56
C LEU A 131 10.25 17.94 9.89
N ARG A 132 11.27 17.11 9.63
CA ARG A 132 12.54 17.52 9.00
C ARG A 132 12.34 18.07 7.58
N ASN A 133 11.35 17.60 6.83
CA ASN A 133 11.06 18.13 5.51
C ASN A 133 10.51 19.57 5.54
N LEU A 134 9.83 19.95 6.62
CA LEU A 134 9.11 21.21 6.74
C LEU A 134 9.80 22.23 7.64
N ALA A 135 10.51 21.79 8.68
CA ALA A 135 11.10 22.67 9.67
C ALA A 135 12.44 22.14 10.22
N ASP A 136 13.32 23.09 10.53
CA ASP A 136 14.48 22.86 11.39
C ASP A 136 14.10 23.08 12.85
N VAL A 137 14.83 22.44 13.77
CA VAL A 137 14.61 22.55 15.21
C VAL A 137 15.89 23.02 15.89
N GLU A 138 15.80 24.09 16.68
CA GLU A 138 16.91 24.62 17.48
C GLU A 138 16.62 24.50 18.99
N LEU A 139 17.60 24.09 19.81
CA LEU A 139 17.51 24.25 21.28
C LEU A 139 17.95 25.64 21.65
N LYS A 140 17.23 26.25 22.58
CA LYS A 140 17.83 27.26 23.43
C LYS A 140 19.04 26.67 24.20
N PRO A 141 20.26 27.23 24.08
CA PRO A 141 21.41 26.78 24.85
C PRO A 141 21.20 26.97 26.36
N ALA A 142 21.61 25.97 27.13
CA ALA A 142 21.51 26.03 28.59
C ALA A 142 22.45 27.10 29.15
N GLY A 143 21.91 28.02 29.97
CA GLY A 143 22.70 29.05 30.65
C GLY A 143 23.07 30.27 29.78
N ASP A 144 22.53 30.36 28.56
CA ASP A 144 22.66 31.55 27.73
C ASP A 144 21.42 32.45 27.86
N GLU A 145 21.56 33.52 28.63
CA GLU A 145 20.50 34.52 28.86
C GLU A 145 20.37 35.53 27.71
N ASP A 146 21.43 35.70 26.92
CA ASP A 146 21.49 36.65 25.81
C ASP A 146 21.08 36.01 24.47
N TRP A 147 20.94 34.68 24.43
CA TRP A 147 20.45 33.97 23.26
C TRP A 147 19.04 34.44 22.87
N GLN A 148 18.88 34.70 21.58
CA GLN A 148 17.60 35.08 20.97
C GLN A 148 17.20 34.01 19.97
N PRO A 149 15.91 33.69 19.85
CA PRO A 149 15.46 32.74 18.86
C PRO A 149 15.72 33.25 17.45
N PRO A 150 15.99 32.33 16.50
CA PRO A 150 16.06 32.67 15.09
C PRO A 150 14.79 33.36 14.61
N GLU A 151 14.94 34.21 13.60
CA GLU A 151 13.80 34.90 12.99
C GLU A 151 12.76 33.90 12.49
N GLY A 152 11.49 34.12 12.82
CA GLY A 152 10.40 33.21 12.47
C GLY A 152 10.31 31.93 13.32
N GLY A 153 11.20 31.76 14.31
CA GLY A 153 11.18 30.62 15.24
C GLY A 153 9.91 30.56 16.08
N GLN A 154 9.15 29.47 15.96
CA GLN A 154 7.95 29.19 16.76
C GLN A 154 8.26 28.21 17.88
N THR A 155 7.62 28.35 19.04
CA THR A 155 7.87 27.46 20.19
C THR A 155 6.61 27.24 21.02
N PHE A 156 6.45 26.03 21.57
CA PHE A 156 5.36 25.70 22.50
C PHE A 156 5.76 25.86 23.98
N GLU A 157 7.05 25.72 24.29
CA GLU A 157 7.56 25.62 25.68
C GLU A 157 8.75 26.54 25.97
N GLY A 158 9.26 27.25 24.97
CA GLY A 158 10.41 28.15 25.10
C GLY A 158 11.78 27.47 25.10
N GLN A 159 11.86 26.17 24.82
CA GLN A 159 13.11 25.41 24.72
C GLN A 159 13.44 25.02 23.28
N PHE A 160 12.57 24.26 22.61
CA PHE A 160 12.71 23.97 21.17
C PHE A 160 12.05 25.06 20.33
N TYR A 161 12.75 25.51 19.29
CA TYR A 161 12.27 26.49 18.33
C TYR A 161 12.22 25.86 16.93
N LEU A 162 11.04 25.91 16.33
CA LEU A 162 10.73 25.39 15.00
C LEU A 162 10.87 26.51 13.98
N ILE A 163 11.66 26.27 12.94
CA ILE A 163 11.97 27.25 11.90
C ILE A 163 11.56 26.65 10.57
N ALA A 164 10.63 27.30 9.86
CA ALA A 164 10.20 26.84 8.55
C ALA A 164 11.40 26.74 7.59
N ARG A 165 11.55 25.60 6.91
CA ARG A 165 12.64 25.43 5.93
C ARG A 165 12.46 26.30 4.70
N ARG A 166 11.21 26.55 4.30
CA ARG A 166 10.88 27.38 3.15
C ARG A 166 9.86 28.44 3.55
N PRO A 167 9.98 29.71 3.10
CA PRO A 167 9.08 30.80 3.53
C PRO A 167 7.59 30.61 3.24
N ASN A 168 7.25 29.77 2.27
CA ASN A 168 5.87 29.53 1.83
C ASN A 168 5.35 28.13 2.21
N ASP A 169 6.07 27.37 3.03
CA ASP A 169 5.58 26.07 3.50
C ASP A 169 4.39 26.28 4.44
N ASP A 170 3.28 25.58 4.19
CA ASP A 170 2.15 25.55 5.11
C ASP A 170 2.49 24.63 6.29
N LEU A 171 2.84 25.23 7.42
CA LEU A 171 3.13 24.49 8.65
C LEU A 171 1.88 24.18 9.47
N ALA A 172 0.68 24.56 9.03
CA ALA A 172 -0.51 24.42 9.86
C ALA A 172 -0.82 22.95 10.27
N PRO A 173 -0.74 21.94 9.36
CA PRO A 173 -0.92 20.54 9.76
C PRO A 173 0.16 20.07 10.76
N LEU A 174 1.43 20.42 10.49
CA LEU A 174 2.55 20.11 11.38
C LEU A 174 2.38 20.72 12.78
N LEU A 175 2.04 22.01 12.86
CA LEU A 175 1.87 22.70 14.13
C LEU A 175 0.69 22.13 14.92
N ARG A 176 -0.40 21.71 14.25
CA ARG A 176 -1.51 21.00 14.92
C ARG A 176 -1.04 19.66 15.48
N LEU A 177 -0.30 18.86 14.70
CA LEU A 177 0.27 17.60 15.16
C LEU A 177 1.17 17.81 16.38
N LEU A 178 2.12 18.73 16.31
CA LEU A 178 3.04 19.01 17.41
C LEU A 178 2.33 19.57 18.64
N HIS A 179 1.29 20.39 18.46
CA HIS A 179 0.48 20.88 19.57
C HIS A 179 -0.25 19.73 20.28
N VAL A 180 -0.87 18.82 19.53
CA VAL A 180 -1.54 17.64 20.08
C VAL A 180 -0.56 16.75 20.84
N LEU A 181 0.61 16.46 20.25
CA LEU A 181 1.65 15.68 20.91
C LEU A 181 2.15 16.39 22.18
N PHE A 182 2.45 17.69 22.13
CA PHE A 182 2.89 18.44 23.29
C PHE A 182 1.89 18.40 24.45
N GLN A 183 0.58 18.46 24.15
CA GLN A 183 -0.48 18.40 25.17
C GLN A 183 -0.80 17.00 25.68
N LYS A 184 -0.75 15.97 24.82
CA LYS A 184 -1.31 14.64 25.12
C LYS A 184 -0.27 13.51 25.14
N ASP A 185 0.86 13.67 24.45
CA ASP A 185 1.98 12.71 24.43
C ASP A 185 3.33 13.44 24.32
N TYR A 186 3.71 14.10 25.42
CA TYR A 186 4.91 14.92 25.48
C TYR A 186 6.19 14.11 25.17
N TRP A 187 6.22 12.80 25.47
CA TRP A 187 7.38 11.98 25.18
C TRP A 187 7.59 11.80 23.68
N LEU A 188 6.52 11.53 22.93
CA LEU A 188 6.61 11.46 21.47
C LEU A 188 7.00 12.82 20.88
N TYR A 189 6.40 13.92 21.34
CA TYR A 189 6.81 15.28 20.96
C TYR A 189 8.31 15.52 21.18
N PHE A 190 8.81 15.23 22.39
CA PHE A 190 10.20 15.43 22.77
C PHE A 190 11.16 14.57 21.92
N ARG A 191 10.80 13.31 21.66
CA ARG A 191 11.55 12.42 20.76
C ARG A 191 11.65 12.99 19.36
N MET A 192 10.55 13.55 18.81
CA MET A 192 10.54 14.13 17.46
C MET A 192 11.46 15.36 17.37
N MET A 193 11.41 16.25 18.36
CA MET A 193 12.29 17.42 18.41
C MET A 193 13.77 17.03 18.45
N HIS A 194 14.12 15.96 19.18
CA HIS A 194 15.48 15.45 19.25
C HIS A 194 15.91 14.69 17.99
N SER A 195 15.06 13.84 17.44
CA SER A 195 15.37 13.05 16.24
C SER A 195 15.74 13.94 15.07
N VAL A 196 15.03 15.05 14.85
CA VAL A 196 15.34 16.00 13.76
C VAL A 196 16.71 16.66 13.92
N ARG A 197 17.23 16.77 15.14
CA ARG A 197 18.50 17.45 15.42
C ARG A 197 19.70 16.53 15.47
N GLU A 198 19.51 15.35 16.06
CA GLU A 198 20.63 14.48 16.46
C GLU A 198 20.76 13.25 15.56
N GLU A 199 19.67 12.77 14.96
CA GLU A 199 19.69 11.55 14.14
C GLU A 199 20.00 11.87 12.68
N ALA A 200 20.69 10.94 12.01
CA ALA A 200 21.01 11.06 10.59
C ALA A 200 19.77 10.74 9.73
N GLU A 201 19.49 11.57 8.73
CA GLU A 201 18.31 11.41 7.86
C GLU A 201 18.29 10.06 7.12
N SER A 202 19.46 9.55 6.71
CA SER A 202 19.58 8.23 6.07
C SER A 202 19.19 7.09 7.01
N GLU A 203 19.59 7.15 8.29
CA GLU A 203 19.21 6.14 9.27
C GLU A 203 17.70 6.14 9.54
N ILE A 204 17.10 7.33 9.68
CA ILE A 204 15.65 7.48 9.86
C ILE A 204 14.90 6.92 8.64
N THR A 205 15.36 7.25 7.43
CA THR A 205 14.76 6.78 6.17
C THR A 205 14.82 5.27 6.03
N ASP A 206 15.97 4.66 6.34
CA ASP A 206 16.15 3.21 6.29
C ASP A 206 15.19 2.48 7.25
N TRP A 207 15.02 3.02 8.47
CA TRP A 207 14.09 2.44 9.44
C TRP A 207 12.62 2.60 9.00
N ALA A 208 12.22 3.78 8.53
CA ALA A 208 10.88 4.00 7.98
C ALA A 208 10.57 3.02 6.83
N LEU A 209 11.53 2.81 5.92
CA LEU A 209 11.39 1.87 4.81
C LEU A 209 11.25 0.41 5.30
N ARG A 210 12.00 0.01 6.33
CA ARG A 210 11.89 -1.35 6.92
C ARG A 210 10.52 -1.57 7.55
N TRP A 211 10.01 -0.61 8.31
CA TRP A 211 8.69 -0.71 8.92
C TRP A 211 7.59 -0.84 7.88
N ARG A 212 7.59 0.05 6.89
CA ARG A 212 6.69 -0.05 5.74
C ARG A 212 6.79 -1.39 5.04
N THR A 213 8.01 -1.86 4.75
CA THR A 213 8.21 -3.12 4.04
C THR A 213 7.58 -4.27 4.81
N ASN A 214 7.79 -4.36 6.12
CA ASN A 214 7.19 -5.41 6.93
C ASN A 214 5.65 -5.36 6.93
N ARG A 215 5.05 -4.18 7.10
CA ARG A 215 3.58 -4.04 7.05
C ARG A 215 3.00 -4.34 5.68
N LEU A 216 3.67 -3.92 4.60
CA LEU A 216 3.26 -4.28 3.24
C LEU A 216 3.37 -5.78 2.99
N GLU A 217 4.35 -6.46 3.59
CA GLU A 217 4.47 -7.92 3.52
C GLU A 217 3.32 -8.64 4.23
N ASP A 218 2.86 -8.12 5.37
CA ASP A 218 1.66 -8.60 6.06
C ASP A 218 0.40 -8.37 5.21
N LEU A 219 0.38 -7.31 4.39
CA LEU A 219 -0.61 -7.06 3.34
C LEU A 219 -0.32 -7.85 2.03
N GLY A 220 0.54 -8.86 2.05
CA GLY A 220 0.79 -9.72 0.89
C GLY A 220 1.54 -9.05 -0.26
N PHE A 221 2.21 -7.91 -0.02
CA PHE A 221 3.14 -7.25 -0.94
C PHE A 221 4.59 -7.53 -0.52
N PRO A 222 5.27 -8.52 -1.13
CA PRO A 222 6.65 -8.84 -0.78
C PRO A 222 7.63 -7.74 -1.15
N SER A 223 8.79 -7.68 -0.49
CA SER A 223 9.87 -6.75 -0.84
C SER A 223 10.24 -6.74 -2.33
N TRP A 224 10.73 -5.59 -2.81
CA TRP A 224 11.05 -5.38 -4.22
C TRP A 224 12.07 -6.41 -4.76
N ASP A 225 13.14 -6.69 -4.01
CA ASP A 225 14.17 -7.67 -4.42
C ASP A 225 13.59 -9.08 -4.59
N ARG A 226 12.69 -9.51 -3.68
CA ARG A 226 12.01 -10.81 -3.78
C ARG A 226 11.02 -10.84 -4.95
N SER A 227 10.37 -9.72 -5.22
CA SER A 227 9.43 -9.56 -6.32
C SER A 227 10.13 -9.63 -7.68
N MET A 228 11.27 -8.96 -7.83
CA MET A 228 12.01 -8.90 -9.10
C MET A 228 12.50 -10.28 -9.59
N GLY A 229 12.62 -11.27 -8.69
CA GLY A 229 12.97 -12.64 -9.03
C GLY A 229 12.05 -13.32 -10.06
N ILE A 230 10.79 -12.87 -10.21
CA ILE A 230 9.85 -13.40 -11.21
C ILE A 230 10.24 -13.04 -12.65
N TYR A 231 11.03 -11.98 -12.85
CA TYR A 231 11.56 -11.55 -14.16
C TYR A 231 12.93 -12.14 -14.49
N GLY A 232 13.48 -12.99 -13.61
CA GLY A 232 14.79 -13.59 -13.78
C GLY A 232 14.94 -14.35 -15.11
N HIS A 233 16.13 -14.28 -15.70
CA HIS A 233 16.42 -14.98 -16.94
C HIS A 233 16.41 -16.51 -16.75
N LEU A 234 15.84 -17.22 -17.73
CA LEU A 234 15.87 -18.67 -17.84
C LEU A 234 16.67 -19.08 -19.07
N ARG A 235 17.56 -20.06 -18.90
CA ARG A 235 18.25 -20.68 -20.04
C ARG A 235 17.25 -21.42 -20.94
N PRO A 236 17.38 -21.40 -22.27
CA PRO A 236 16.42 -22.03 -23.18
C PRO A 236 16.14 -23.50 -22.88
N GLU A 237 17.17 -24.25 -22.47
CA GLU A 237 17.06 -25.70 -22.18
C GLU A 237 16.25 -25.98 -20.91
N ARG A 238 16.02 -24.95 -20.08
CA ARG A 238 15.33 -25.02 -18.79
C ARG A 238 13.89 -24.52 -18.83
N LEU A 239 13.43 -24.02 -19.98
CA LEU A 239 12.09 -23.45 -20.15
C LEU A 239 11.01 -24.53 -20.03
N ALA A 240 11.23 -25.68 -20.68
CA ALA A 240 10.27 -26.79 -20.71
C ALA A 240 10.34 -27.70 -19.46
N ASP A 241 11.23 -27.42 -18.51
CA ASP A 241 11.40 -28.27 -17.33
C ASP A 241 10.14 -28.32 -16.47
N LEU A 242 9.70 -29.54 -16.21
CA LEU A 242 8.51 -29.88 -15.45
C LEU A 242 8.90 -30.89 -14.37
N ALA A 243 8.59 -30.60 -13.10
CA ALA A 243 8.87 -31.51 -11.99
C ALA A 243 8.15 -32.85 -12.21
N PRO A 244 8.74 -34.01 -11.89
CA PRO A 244 8.12 -35.31 -12.15
C PRO A 244 6.86 -35.54 -11.30
N GLU A 245 6.82 -34.98 -10.10
CA GLU A 245 5.72 -35.13 -9.15
C GLU A 245 5.01 -33.78 -8.93
N PRO A 246 3.72 -33.81 -8.54
CA PRO A 246 3.01 -32.62 -8.08
C PRO A 246 3.73 -31.95 -6.90
N ILE A 247 3.60 -30.64 -6.80
CA ILE A 247 4.16 -29.88 -5.67
C ILE A 247 3.49 -30.37 -4.40
N ALA A 248 4.30 -30.80 -3.42
CA ALA A 248 3.80 -31.23 -2.13
C ALA A 248 3.09 -30.06 -1.42
N THR A 249 1.89 -30.34 -0.93
CA THR A 249 1.02 -29.36 -0.27
C THR A 249 1.63 -28.92 1.06
N GLU A 250 2.22 -27.72 1.12
CA GLU A 250 2.37 -27.03 2.40
C GLU A 250 1.16 -26.09 2.56
N GLN A 251 0.34 -26.37 3.58
CA GLN A 251 -0.76 -25.51 4.01
C GLN A 251 -0.20 -24.25 4.66
N ASN A 252 0.42 -23.37 3.87
CA ASN A 252 0.65 -22.02 4.34
C ASN A 252 -0.63 -21.24 4.08
N ALA A 253 -1.39 -21.04 5.16
CA ALA A 253 -2.53 -20.14 5.22
C ALA A 253 -1.99 -18.72 4.98
N TRP A 254 -1.97 -18.29 3.73
CA TRP A 254 -1.71 -16.90 3.39
C TRP A 254 -2.97 -16.12 3.75
N ASN A 255 -2.87 -15.19 4.71
CA ASN A 255 -3.89 -14.19 4.94
C ASN A 255 -3.81 -13.21 3.75
N LEU A 256 -4.79 -13.25 2.84
CA LEU A 256 -4.88 -12.23 1.81
C LEU A 256 -5.65 -11.03 2.38
N PRO A 257 -5.14 -9.81 2.26
CA PRO A 257 -5.82 -8.62 2.77
C PRO A 257 -6.91 -8.09 1.82
N VAL A 258 -7.06 -8.66 0.62
CA VAL A 258 -8.07 -8.18 -0.35
C VAL A 258 -9.33 -9.01 -0.22
N TRP A 259 -10.46 -8.32 -0.06
CA TRP A 259 -11.77 -8.92 -0.05
C TRP A 259 -12.10 -9.46 -1.44
N ILE A 260 -11.92 -10.77 -1.63
CA ILE A 260 -12.28 -11.46 -2.87
C ILE A 260 -13.50 -12.34 -2.60
N THR A 261 -14.68 -11.77 -2.78
CA THR A 261 -15.94 -12.52 -2.84
C THR A 261 -16.22 -13.07 -4.23
N SER A 262 -15.65 -12.45 -5.26
CA SER A 262 -15.66 -12.99 -6.62
C SER A 262 -14.43 -12.51 -7.36
N LEU A 263 -13.51 -13.43 -7.72
CA LEU A 263 -12.47 -13.09 -8.69
C LEU A 263 -13.17 -12.67 -9.98
N PRO A 264 -12.97 -11.43 -10.47
CA PRO A 264 -13.54 -10.99 -11.75
C PRO A 264 -13.11 -11.88 -12.93
N ALA A 265 -12.06 -12.70 -12.73
CA ALA A 265 -11.54 -13.65 -13.70
C ALA A 265 -12.13 -15.07 -13.63
N ALA A 266 -12.92 -15.42 -12.60
CA ALA A 266 -13.52 -16.76 -12.49
C ALA A 266 -14.63 -17.02 -13.54
N VAL A 267 -15.04 -15.99 -14.28
CA VAL A 267 -16.08 -16.07 -15.32
C VAL A 267 -15.51 -15.88 -16.73
N ASP A 268 -14.23 -15.49 -16.85
CA ASP A 268 -13.61 -15.23 -18.15
C ASP A 268 -12.69 -16.39 -18.60
N HIS A 269 -13.18 -17.17 -19.56
CA HIS A 269 -12.41 -18.26 -20.18
C HIS A 269 -11.38 -17.77 -21.22
N GLN A 270 -11.12 -16.46 -21.31
CA GLN A 270 -10.14 -15.87 -22.24
C GLN A 270 -8.72 -16.43 -22.06
N HIS A 271 -8.24 -16.52 -20.81
CA HIS A 271 -6.86 -16.94 -20.53
C HIS A 271 -6.75 -18.45 -20.29
N ALA A 272 -5.68 -19.07 -20.79
CA ALA A 272 -5.44 -20.51 -20.66
C ALA A 272 -5.34 -20.97 -19.21
N ILE A 273 -4.78 -20.11 -18.36
CA ILE A 273 -4.65 -20.35 -16.93
C ILE A 273 -6.02 -20.58 -16.27
N PHE A 274 -7.04 -19.77 -16.57
CA PHE A 274 -8.38 -19.91 -15.97
C PHE A 274 -9.16 -21.08 -16.56
N ARG A 275 -8.92 -21.43 -17.83
CA ARG A 275 -9.46 -22.68 -18.40
C ARG A 275 -8.90 -23.92 -17.69
N ALA A 276 -7.60 -23.93 -17.41
CA ALA A 276 -6.94 -25.05 -16.73
C ALA A 276 -7.41 -25.24 -15.28
N VAL A 277 -7.82 -24.15 -14.61
CA VAL A 277 -8.34 -24.16 -13.23
C VAL A 277 -9.70 -24.89 -13.13
N VAL A 278 -10.48 -24.98 -14.21
CA VAL A 278 -11.75 -25.71 -14.24
C VAL A 278 -11.55 -27.21 -13.96
N ASP A 279 -10.41 -27.77 -14.36
CA ASP A 279 -10.10 -29.20 -14.17
C ASP A 279 -9.44 -29.51 -12.80
N LEU A 280 -9.30 -28.49 -11.94
CA LEU A 280 -8.82 -28.62 -10.57
C LEU A 280 -9.97 -28.91 -9.60
N ASP A 281 -9.68 -29.60 -8.50
CA ASP A 281 -10.64 -29.76 -7.39
C ASP A 281 -10.81 -28.48 -6.56
N ALA A 282 -11.75 -28.46 -5.62
CA ALA A 282 -12.06 -27.25 -4.83
C ALA A 282 -10.86 -26.74 -3.99
N GLU A 283 -10.04 -27.64 -3.46
CA GLU A 283 -8.88 -27.27 -2.65
C GLU A 283 -7.75 -26.74 -3.55
N GLU A 284 -7.50 -27.42 -4.67
CA GLU A 284 -6.57 -27.00 -5.70
C GLU A 284 -6.92 -25.62 -6.28
N ARG A 285 -8.20 -25.37 -6.58
CA ARG A 285 -8.67 -24.07 -7.07
C ARG A 285 -8.45 -22.96 -6.05
N THR A 286 -8.78 -23.23 -4.78
CA THR A 286 -8.57 -22.27 -3.70
C THR A 286 -7.10 -21.89 -3.60
N ARG A 287 -6.19 -22.88 -3.58
CA ARG A 287 -4.74 -22.64 -3.57
C ARG A 287 -4.26 -21.87 -4.80
N PHE A 288 -4.77 -22.21 -5.97
CA PHE A 288 -4.44 -21.49 -7.20
C PHE A 288 -4.76 -20.00 -7.07
N PHE A 289 -5.95 -19.65 -6.55
CA PHE A 289 -6.33 -18.25 -6.41
C PHE A 289 -5.45 -17.49 -5.40
N TYR A 290 -5.06 -18.13 -4.31
CA TYR A 290 -4.07 -17.56 -3.37
C TYR A 290 -2.73 -17.28 -4.06
N ALA A 291 -2.19 -18.28 -4.77
CA ALA A 291 -0.93 -18.13 -5.49
C ALA A 291 -1.02 -17.10 -6.61
N PHE A 292 -2.17 -17.01 -7.29
CA PHE A 292 -2.40 -16.07 -8.38
C PHE A 292 -2.45 -14.64 -7.88
N LEU A 293 -3.14 -14.38 -6.76
CA LEU A 293 -3.15 -13.05 -6.16
C LEU A 293 -1.75 -12.66 -5.64
N SER A 294 -1.05 -13.59 -5.00
CA SER A 294 0.34 -13.36 -4.57
C SER A 294 1.24 -13.01 -5.77
N LEU A 295 1.06 -13.67 -6.92
CA LEU A 295 1.79 -13.34 -8.14
C LEU A 295 1.42 -11.94 -8.66
N ALA A 296 0.13 -11.56 -8.66
CA ALA A 296 -0.31 -10.23 -9.07
C ALA A 296 0.31 -9.13 -8.18
N ASN A 297 0.30 -9.31 -6.85
CA ASN A 297 0.96 -8.39 -5.92
C ASN A 297 2.48 -8.31 -6.15
N ARG A 298 3.14 -9.44 -6.42
CA ARG A 298 4.56 -9.46 -6.78
C ARG A 298 4.84 -8.68 -8.06
N ILE A 299 3.98 -8.79 -9.06
CA ILE A 299 4.09 -8.01 -10.31
C ILE A 299 3.91 -6.53 -10.01
N ALA A 300 2.91 -6.15 -9.20
CA ALA A 300 2.66 -4.76 -8.79
C ALA A 300 3.91 -4.12 -8.16
N VAL A 301 4.54 -4.83 -7.21
CA VAL A 301 5.76 -4.36 -6.55
C VAL A 301 6.94 -4.34 -7.52
N ALA A 302 7.19 -5.42 -8.26
CA ALA A 302 8.34 -5.51 -9.17
C ALA A 302 8.29 -4.43 -10.26
N ASP A 303 7.09 -4.11 -10.75
CA ASP A 303 6.86 -3.09 -11.77
C ASP A 303 6.79 -1.66 -11.20
N ARG A 304 7.00 -1.49 -9.89
CA ARG A 304 6.88 -0.19 -9.18
C ARG A 304 5.55 0.52 -9.46
N ARG A 305 4.44 -0.24 -9.52
CA ARG A 305 3.09 0.33 -9.65
C ARG A 305 2.72 1.09 -8.36
N ASP A 306 1.81 2.06 -8.49
CA ASP A 306 1.22 2.74 -7.32
C ASP A 306 0.32 1.73 -6.60
N LEU A 307 0.78 1.21 -5.45
CA LEU A 307 0.05 0.23 -4.66
C LEU A 307 -1.23 0.80 -4.02
N GLY A 308 -1.32 2.13 -3.92
CA GLY A 308 -2.52 2.84 -3.49
C GLY A 308 -3.52 3.10 -4.62
N ASP A 309 -3.28 2.66 -5.86
CA ASP A 309 -4.22 2.79 -6.98
C ASP A 309 -5.11 1.53 -7.08
N SER A 310 -6.43 1.74 -7.12
CA SER A 310 -7.40 0.65 -7.24
C SER A 310 -7.29 -0.11 -8.57
N GLU A 311 -6.75 0.51 -9.61
CA GLU A 311 -6.55 -0.13 -10.92
C GLU A 311 -5.25 -0.96 -11.00
N THR A 312 -4.32 -0.79 -10.06
CA THR A 312 -3.04 -1.54 -10.06
C THR A 312 -3.26 -3.04 -9.97
N LEU A 313 -4.19 -3.50 -9.12
CA LEU A 313 -4.44 -4.93 -8.97
C LEU A 313 -5.12 -5.54 -10.21
N PRO A 314 -6.21 -4.97 -10.75
CA PRO A 314 -6.78 -5.40 -12.04
C PRO A 314 -5.74 -5.49 -13.17
N ASP A 315 -4.91 -4.45 -13.34
CA ASP A 315 -3.84 -4.41 -14.35
C ASP A 315 -2.83 -5.55 -14.17
N THR A 316 -2.38 -5.76 -12.93
CA THR A 316 -1.35 -6.75 -12.62
C THR A 316 -1.90 -8.18 -12.67
N MET A 317 -3.19 -8.38 -12.36
CA MET A 317 -3.91 -9.64 -12.58
C MET A 317 -4.04 -9.97 -14.07
N GLU A 318 -4.35 -8.99 -14.92
CA GLU A 318 -4.43 -9.22 -16.37
C GLU A 318 -3.05 -9.59 -16.93
N LYS A 319 -2.00 -8.87 -16.52
CA LYS A 319 -0.61 -9.21 -16.87
C LYS A 319 -0.22 -10.60 -16.36
N ALA A 320 -0.56 -10.93 -15.12
CA ALA A 320 -0.33 -12.26 -14.55
C ALA A 320 -1.03 -13.34 -15.40
N ALA A 321 -2.31 -13.16 -15.75
CA ALA A 321 -3.09 -14.12 -16.49
C ALA A 321 -2.54 -14.36 -17.89
N SER A 322 -2.23 -13.28 -18.63
CA SER A 322 -1.69 -13.31 -19.98
C SER A 322 -0.34 -14.04 -20.05
N ILE A 323 0.63 -13.58 -19.26
CA ILE A 323 2.01 -14.08 -19.34
C ILE A 323 2.14 -15.49 -18.76
N THR A 324 1.43 -15.79 -17.67
CA THR A 324 1.41 -17.14 -17.09
C THR A 324 0.75 -18.14 -18.03
N SER A 325 -0.30 -17.73 -18.76
CA SER A 325 -0.93 -18.58 -19.78
C SER A 325 0.06 -18.98 -20.88
N LEU A 326 0.89 -18.03 -21.32
CA LEU A 326 1.90 -18.28 -22.36
C LEU A 326 2.96 -19.29 -21.90
N GLY A 327 3.44 -19.17 -20.66
CA GLY A 327 4.35 -20.15 -20.07
C GLY A 327 3.71 -21.52 -19.84
N LEU A 328 2.44 -21.55 -19.41
CA LEU A 328 1.66 -22.77 -19.19
C LEU A 328 1.48 -23.58 -20.48
N GLU A 329 1.04 -22.93 -21.55
CA GLU A 329 0.81 -23.57 -22.85
C GLU A 329 2.11 -24.12 -23.43
N PHE A 330 3.21 -23.36 -23.34
CA PHE A 330 4.53 -23.81 -23.79
C PHE A 330 4.98 -25.08 -23.06
N ILE A 331 4.95 -25.12 -21.73
CA ILE A 331 5.37 -26.29 -20.96
C ILE A 331 4.48 -27.50 -21.25
N ALA A 332 3.15 -27.30 -21.35
CA ALA A 332 2.22 -28.36 -21.67
C ALA A 332 2.49 -28.97 -23.04
N GLN A 333 2.76 -28.13 -24.05
CA GLN A 333 3.10 -28.56 -25.41
C GLN A 333 4.40 -29.35 -25.46
N GLU A 334 5.48 -28.85 -24.86
CA GLU A 334 6.79 -29.49 -24.89
C GLU A 334 6.80 -30.85 -24.14
N ASN A 335 6.02 -30.96 -23.06
CA ASN A 335 5.92 -32.19 -22.27
C ASN A 335 4.77 -33.12 -22.72
N ARG A 336 3.96 -32.72 -23.71
CA ARG A 336 2.79 -33.46 -24.19
C ARG A 336 1.83 -33.87 -23.06
N THR A 337 1.59 -32.96 -22.12
CA THR A 337 0.69 -33.15 -20.98
C THR A 337 -0.45 -32.13 -21.01
N THR A 338 -1.41 -32.23 -20.08
CA THR A 338 -2.49 -31.26 -19.95
C THR A 338 -2.04 -30.03 -19.16
N THR A 339 -2.66 -28.88 -19.41
CA THR A 339 -2.39 -27.65 -18.65
C THR A 339 -2.73 -27.81 -17.16
N ALA A 340 -3.76 -28.57 -16.83
CA ALA A 340 -4.11 -28.91 -15.44
C ALA A 340 -3.01 -29.73 -14.74
N ASP A 341 -2.34 -30.65 -15.45
CA ASP A 341 -1.19 -31.38 -14.90
C ASP A 341 0.03 -30.47 -14.67
N VAL A 342 0.28 -29.54 -15.58
CA VAL A 342 1.36 -28.54 -15.41
C VAL A 342 1.11 -27.67 -14.18
N LEU A 343 -0.13 -27.21 -13.95
CA LEU A 343 -0.50 -26.42 -12.77
C LEU A 343 -0.25 -27.16 -11.45
N ARG A 344 -0.46 -28.47 -11.41
CA ARG A 344 -0.18 -29.29 -10.21
C ARG A 344 1.31 -29.44 -9.91
N ARG A 345 2.16 -29.29 -10.93
CA ARG A 345 3.59 -29.62 -10.90
C ARG A 345 4.50 -28.37 -10.94
N THR A 346 3.93 -27.18 -11.12
CA THR A 346 4.69 -25.95 -11.37
C THR A 346 4.11 -24.75 -10.63
N ASP A 347 4.98 -24.00 -9.94
CA ASP A 347 4.63 -22.73 -9.30
C ASP A 347 4.26 -21.66 -10.33
N LEU A 348 3.29 -20.80 -9.99
CA LEU A 348 2.82 -19.74 -10.90
C LEU A 348 3.90 -18.72 -11.21
N SER A 349 4.79 -18.40 -10.26
CA SER A 349 5.92 -17.50 -10.52
C SER A 349 6.89 -18.10 -11.55
N ARG A 350 7.05 -19.43 -11.56
CA ARG A 350 7.84 -20.13 -12.58
C ARG A 350 7.16 -20.08 -13.94
N LEU A 351 5.86 -20.32 -14.01
CA LEU A 351 5.08 -20.23 -15.25
C LEU A 351 5.13 -18.81 -15.84
N PHE A 352 4.92 -17.80 -15.01
CA PHE A 352 5.09 -16.39 -15.38
C PHE A 352 6.50 -16.12 -15.92
N ARG A 353 7.54 -16.57 -15.20
CA ARG A 353 8.93 -16.38 -15.62
C ARG A 353 9.23 -17.06 -16.97
N VAL A 354 8.66 -18.23 -17.25
CA VAL A 354 8.77 -18.87 -18.57
C VAL A 354 8.11 -17.99 -19.63
N GLY A 355 6.88 -17.50 -19.38
CA GLY A 355 6.19 -16.57 -20.26
C GLY A 355 7.00 -15.31 -20.59
N VAL A 356 7.60 -14.67 -19.58
CA VAL A 356 8.50 -13.50 -19.75
C VAL A 356 9.70 -13.82 -20.64
N ASN A 357 10.28 -15.02 -20.53
CA ASN A 357 11.45 -15.39 -21.34
C ASN A 357 11.06 -15.78 -22.78
N LEU A 358 9.80 -16.15 -23.03
CA LEU A 358 9.27 -16.40 -24.37
C LEU A 358 8.86 -15.10 -25.07
N GLN A 359 8.35 -14.12 -24.32
CA GLN A 359 7.99 -12.78 -24.82
C GLN A 359 8.62 -11.69 -23.95
N PRO A 360 9.91 -11.37 -24.15
CA PRO A 360 10.61 -10.39 -23.31
C PRO A 360 10.23 -8.94 -23.61
N GLU A 361 9.81 -8.65 -24.84
CA GLU A 361 9.50 -7.27 -25.30
C GLU A 361 8.21 -6.75 -24.65
N GLY A 362 8.30 -5.61 -23.97
CA GLY A 362 7.15 -4.91 -23.36
C GLY A 362 6.61 -5.53 -22.06
N VAL A 363 7.14 -6.67 -21.61
CA VAL A 363 6.66 -7.36 -20.40
C VAL A 363 7.52 -7.04 -19.18
N ARG A 364 8.83 -6.86 -19.37
CA ARG A 364 9.73 -6.50 -18.27
C ARG A 364 9.53 -5.03 -17.89
N PRO A 365 9.64 -4.68 -16.60
CA PRO A 365 9.60 -3.28 -16.19
C PRO A 365 10.73 -2.51 -16.85
N SER A 366 10.41 -1.34 -17.40
CA SER A 366 11.39 -0.36 -17.85
C SER A 366 11.62 0.62 -16.70
N PHE A 367 12.84 0.66 -16.18
CA PHE A 367 13.24 1.68 -15.20
C PHE A 367 13.76 2.90 -15.97
N SER A 368 13.30 4.10 -15.60
CA SER A 368 13.81 5.34 -16.18
C SER A 368 15.11 5.76 -15.49
N GLU A 369 15.93 6.63 -16.08
CA GLU A 369 17.14 7.16 -15.40
C GLU A 369 16.80 7.87 -14.08
N ALA A 370 15.59 8.44 -13.94
CA ALA A 370 15.11 9.04 -12.70
C ALA A 370 14.83 8.02 -11.56
N ASP A 371 14.74 6.73 -11.88
CA ASP A 371 14.64 5.64 -10.91
C ASP A 371 16.02 5.21 -10.36
N GLU A 372 17.11 5.56 -11.06
CA GLU A 372 18.49 5.27 -10.68
C GLU A 372 19.08 6.36 -9.76
N ASP A 373 18.72 7.64 -9.98
CA ASP A 373 19.18 8.76 -9.14
C ASP A 373 18.64 8.73 -7.70
N GLN A 374 17.60 7.95 -7.41
CA GLN A 374 17.10 7.73 -6.04
C GLN A 374 18.05 6.86 -5.18
N ALA A 375 19.07 6.25 -5.78
CA ALA A 375 20.14 5.54 -5.06
C ALA A 375 21.42 6.39 -4.91
N ALA A 376 21.46 7.60 -5.47
CA ALA A 376 22.59 8.51 -5.33
C ALA A 376 22.42 9.36 -4.07
N GLU A 377 23.40 9.31 -3.16
CA GLU A 377 23.51 10.20 -2.00
C GLU A 377 23.33 11.67 -2.45
N PRO A 378 22.60 12.51 -1.69
CA PRO A 378 22.57 13.93 -1.99
C PRO A 378 23.99 14.48 -1.87
N GLU A 379 24.50 15.09 -2.94
CA GLU A 379 25.78 15.80 -2.93
C GLU A 379 25.83 16.73 -1.72
N ALA A 380 26.79 16.48 -0.84
CA ALA A 380 27.05 17.34 0.31
C ALA A 380 27.25 18.78 -0.19
N PRO A 381 26.62 19.79 0.45
CA PRO A 381 26.84 21.17 0.06
C PRO A 381 28.34 21.47 0.18
N THR A 382 28.93 21.90 -0.94
CA THR A 382 30.33 22.33 -1.02
C THR A 382 30.50 23.58 -0.14
N PRO A 383 31.62 23.70 0.60
CA PRO A 383 31.74 24.51 1.82
C PRO A 383 31.65 26.03 1.62
#